data_AF-A0ABD3CQ17-F1
#
_entry.id   AF-A0ABD3CQ17-F1
#
_cell.length_a   1.000
_cell.length_b   1.000
_cell.length_c   1.000
_cell.angle_alpha   90.00
_cell.angle_beta   90.00
_cell.angle_gamma   90.00
#
_symmetry.space_group_name_H-M   'P 1'
#
loop_
_entity.id
_entity.type
_entity.pdbx_description
1 polymer ?
#
loop_
_entity_poly.entity_id
_entity_poly.type
_entity_poly.pdbx_seq_one_letter_code
_entity_poly.pdbx_strand_id
1 'polypeptide(L)'
;MTVAEVADVFIRSNFNSKGKIGVSHKSQPYIYGIYLQFDSKAIFIFCNLLSFHHVYQMFYTMTEELEQASHEFEEFSMLKVWEQVGKRIKECKQEKKKLVDELEASREENESCWSQIEDLEAKYEDKLAIIIEDKRKLVDELKACRSEKECYKTQNEDLKAMYQDINDMIENVIQEKRKLVDENKICKMQIKDLEAALDIDGEASEEKYKKC
;
A
#
# COMPACT_ATOMS: atom_id res chain seq x y z
N MET A 1 -24.06 100.80 -10.24
CA MET A 1 -23.78 99.40 -10.59
C MET A 1 -25.09 98.78 -11.02
N THR A 2 -25.25 98.47 -12.31
CA THR A 2 -26.50 97.92 -12.85
C THR A 2 -26.62 96.44 -12.49
N VAL A 3 -27.84 95.89 -12.43
CA VAL A 3 -28.08 94.46 -12.15
C VAL A 3 -27.34 93.55 -13.14
N ALA A 4 -27.15 94.03 -14.37
CA ALA A 4 -26.34 93.35 -15.39
C ALA A 4 -24.86 93.28 -15.04
N GLU A 5 -24.29 94.33 -14.43
CA GLU A 5 -22.90 94.33 -13.96
C GLU A 5 -22.72 93.38 -12.77
N VAL A 6 -23.71 93.29 -11.87
CA VAL A 6 -23.68 92.34 -10.75
C VAL A 6 -23.78 90.89 -11.24
N ALA A 7 -24.64 90.61 -12.22
CA ALA A 7 -24.78 89.28 -12.81
C ALA A 7 -23.53 88.86 -13.61
N ASP A 8 -22.91 89.77 -14.39
CA ASP A 8 -21.70 89.46 -15.15
C ASP A 8 -20.49 89.21 -14.22
N VAL A 9 -20.35 89.99 -13.14
CA VAL A 9 -19.30 89.76 -12.13
C VAL A 9 -19.52 88.44 -11.38
N PHE A 10 -20.78 88.11 -11.01
CA PHE A 10 -21.11 86.91 -10.25
C PHE A 10 -20.98 85.61 -11.06
N ILE A 11 -21.20 85.66 -12.38
CA ILE A 11 -21.04 84.50 -13.27
C ILE A 11 -19.55 84.23 -13.52
N ARG A 12 -18.74 85.28 -13.77
CA ARG A 12 -17.30 85.14 -13.99
C ARG A 12 -16.54 84.66 -12.75
N SER A 13 -17.03 84.97 -11.55
CA SER A 13 -16.38 84.53 -10.30
C SER A 13 -16.63 83.06 -9.95
N ASN A 14 -17.72 82.45 -10.45
CA ASN A 14 -18.15 81.11 -10.02
C ASN A 14 -18.04 80.02 -11.09
N PHE A 15 -17.95 80.36 -12.39
CA PHE A 15 -17.77 79.38 -13.47
C PHE A 15 -16.44 79.58 -14.18
N ASN A 16 -15.43 78.83 -13.75
CA ASN A 16 -14.07 78.88 -14.28
C ASN A 16 -13.71 77.61 -15.09
N SER A 17 -14.71 76.98 -15.73
CA SER A 17 -14.54 75.72 -16.45
C SER A 17 -14.79 75.88 -17.95
N LYS A 18 -13.71 76.04 -18.74
CA LYS A 18 -13.52 75.83 -20.20
C LYS A 18 -14.58 76.29 -21.23
N GLY A 19 -15.74 76.81 -20.83
CA GLY A 19 -16.81 77.31 -21.69
C GLY A 19 -16.94 78.83 -21.58
N LYS A 20 -17.27 79.49 -22.69
CA LYS A 20 -17.57 80.93 -22.72
C LYS A 20 -19.01 81.15 -22.27
N ILE A 21 -19.21 81.85 -21.16
CA ILE A 21 -20.53 82.29 -20.69
C ILE A 21 -20.64 83.79 -20.92
N GLY A 22 -21.77 84.23 -21.48
CA GLY A 22 -22.06 85.65 -21.72
C GLY A 22 -23.54 85.94 -21.49
N VAL A 23 -23.83 87.15 -21.00
CA VAL A 23 -25.20 87.62 -20.74
C VAL A 23 -25.60 88.59 -21.85
N SER A 24 -26.74 88.34 -22.49
CA SER A 24 -27.32 89.23 -23.51
C SER A 24 -28.59 89.87 -22.98
N HIS A 25 -28.70 91.20 -23.10
CA HIS A 25 -29.91 91.95 -22.77
C HIS A 25 -30.63 92.34 -24.07
N LYS A 26 -31.91 91.97 -24.21
CA LYS A 26 -32.82 92.61 -25.16
C LYS A 26 -33.78 93.53 -24.41
N SER A 27 -34.33 94.50 -25.13
CA SER A 27 -34.99 95.73 -24.67
C SER A 27 -36.34 95.56 -23.93
N GLN A 28 -36.49 94.52 -23.11
CA GLN A 28 -37.60 94.34 -22.18
C GLN A 28 -37.06 94.03 -20.77
N PRO A 29 -37.64 94.56 -19.68
CA PRO A 29 -36.90 94.74 -18.42
C PRO A 29 -36.73 93.47 -17.55
N TYR A 30 -37.09 92.27 -18.02
CA TYR A 30 -37.19 91.11 -17.14
C TYR A 30 -36.65 89.77 -17.67
N ILE A 31 -36.21 89.68 -18.93
CA ILE A 31 -35.75 88.41 -19.52
C ILE A 31 -34.22 88.39 -19.62
N TYR A 32 -33.58 87.47 -18.91
CA TYR A 32 -32.14 87.22 -18.97
C TYR A 32 -31.87 85.97 -19.79
N GLY A 33 -30.97 86.09 -20.78
CA GLY A 33 -30.49 84.95 -21.56
C GLY A 33 -29.15 84.45 -21.01
N ILE A 34 -29.09 83.18 -20.59
CA ILE A 34 -27.83 82.47 -20.35
C ILE A 34 -27.50 81.67 -21.60
N TYR A 35 -26.26 81.78 -22.04
CA TYR A 35 -25.72 80.92 -23.07
C TYR A 35 -24.64 80.00 -22.48
N LEU A 36 -24.81 78.69 -22.70
CA LEU A 36 -23.84 77.66 -22.35
C LEU A 36 -23.37 76.97 -23.63
N GLN A 37 -22.07 77.02 -23.87
CA GLN A 37 -21.42 76.36 -25.01
C GLN A 37 -20.58 75.19 -24.52
N PHE A 38 -20.93 73.99 -24.96
CA PHE A 38 -20.16 72.77 -24.72
C PHE A 38 -19.70 72.22 -26.07
N ASP A 39 -18.38 72.22 -26.29
CA ASP A 39 -17.70 71.81 -27.51
C ASP A 39 -18.28 72.40 -28.81
N SER A 40 -19.26 71.71 -29.40
CA SER A 40 -19.90 72.03 -30.69
C SER A 40 -21.40 72.34 -30.58
N LYS A 41 -21.97 72.35 -29.38
CA LYS A 41 -23.40 72.64 -29.15
C LYS A 41 -23.60 73.82 -28.20
N ALA A 42 -24.66 74.55 -28.51
CA ALA A 42 -24.95 75.89 -28.05
C ALA A 42 -26.36 75.86 -27.44
N ILE A 43 -26.49 75.94 -26.11
CA ILE A 43 -27.80 75.97 -25.45
C ILE A 43 -28.07 77.37 -24.94
N PHE A 44 -29.19 77.95 -25.39
CA PHE A 44 -29.68 79.26 -24.97
C PHE A 44 -30.91 79.08 -24.09
N ILE A 45 -30.86 79.59 -22.86
CA ILE A 45 -31.97 79.55 -21.91
C ILE A 45 -32.36 80.99 -21.58
N PHE A 46 -33.59 81.36 -21.92
CA PHE A 46 -34.16 82.67 -21.58
C PHE A 46 -35.11 82.51 -20.39
N CYS A 47 -34.82 83.20 -19.29
CA CYS A 47 -35.58 83.09 -18.04
C CYS A 47 -35.70 84.45 -17.36
N ASN A 48 -36.78 84.64 -16.60
CA ASN A 48 -36.91 85.77 -15.68
C ASN A 48 -36.06 85.53 -14.40
N LEU A 49 -35.75 86.58 -13.65
CA LEU A 49 -34.88 86.55 -12.45
C LEU A 49 -35.24 85.47 -11.41
N LEU A 50 -36.53 85.26 -11.13
CA LEU A 50 -37.01 84.22 -10.20
C LEU A 50 -36.78 82.80 -10.74
N SER A 51 -36.98 82.60 -12.05
CA SER A 51 -36.68 81.33 -12.73
C SER A 51 -35.16 81.09 -12.87
N PHE A 52 -34.34 82.13 -12.89
CA PHE A 52 -32.88 81.99 -12.95
C PHE A 52 -32.33 81.33 -11.68
N HIS A 53 -32.79 81.74 -10.51
CA HIS A 53 -32.33 81.14 -9.24
C HIS A 53 -32.74 79.67 -9.14
N HIS A 54 -33.96 79.32 -9.58
CA HIS A 54 -34.45 77.95 -9.60
C HIS A 54 -33.65 77.06 -10.58
N VAL A 55 -33.41 77.56 -11.80
CA VAL A 55 -32.60 76.87 -12.80
C VAL A 55 -31.17 76.68 -12.31
N TYR A 56 -30.59 77.69 -11.64
CA TYR A 56 -29.25 77.59 -11.05
C TYR A 56 -29.18 76.53 -9.93
N GLN A 57 -30.14 76.51 -9.00
CA GLN A 57 -30.17 75.50 -7.95
C GLN A 57 -30.30 74.09 -8.55
N MET A 58 -31.15 73.91 -9.56
CA MET A 58 -31.24 72.63 -10.28
C MET A 58 -29.90 72.22 -10.90
N PHE A 59 -29.19 73.13 -11.55
CA PHE A 59 -27.88 72.83 -12.13
C PHE A 59 -26.85 72.47 -11.06
N TYR A 60 -26.83 73.17 -9.93
CA TYR A 60 -25.91 72.91 -8.83
C TYR A 60 -26.13 71.53 -8.21
N THR A 61 -27.39 71.17 -7.94
CA THR A 61 -27.77 69.83 -7.44
C THR A 61 -27.42 68.75 -8.45
N MET A 62 -27.68 68.97 -9.75
CA MET A 62 -27.29 68.00 -10.79
C MET A 62 -25.78 67.80 -10.90
N THR A 63 -24.96 68.83 -10.68
CA THR A 63 -23.50 68.68 -10.65
C THR A 63 -23.03 67.90 -9.43
N GLU A 64 -23.60 68.13 -8.25
CA GLU A 64 -23.27 67.34 -7.05
C GLU A 64 -23.67 65.87 -7.22
N GLU A 65 -24.86 65.60 -7.76
CA GLU A 65 -25.33 64.24 -8.06
C GLU A 65 -24.43 63.54 -9.10
N LEU A 66 -23.95 64.26 -10.11
CA LEU A 66 -23.01 63.73 -11.11
C LEU A 66 -21.61 63.48 -10.54
N GLU A 67 -21.10 64.37 -9.68
CA GLU A 67 -19.81 64.17 -9.00
C GLU A 67 -19.87 62.98 -8.04
N GLN A 68 -20.98 62.85 -7.30
CA GLN A 68 -21.19 61.73 -6.38
C GLN A 68 -21.33 60.40 -7.14
N ALA A 69 -22.09 60.37 -8.25
CA ALA A 69 -22.17 59.20 -9.12
C ALA A 69 -20.82 58.85 -9.78
N SER A 70 -20.02 59.85 -10.16
CA SER A 70 -18.67 59.65 -10.68
C SER A 70 -17.74 59.04 -9.61
N HIS A 71 -17.85 59.51 -8.37
CA HIS A 71 -17.05 59.00 -7.26
C HIS A 71 -17.42 57.56 -6.88
N GLU A 72 -18.71 57.23 -6.88
CA GLU A 72 -19.20 55.85 -6.68
C GLU A 72 -18.75 54.93 -7.83
N PHE A 73 -18.69 55.43 -9.06
CA PHE A 73 -18.21 54.67 -10.22
C PHE A 73 -16.69 54.43 -10.19
N GLU A 74 -15.90 55.37 -9.66
CA GLU A 74 -14.47 55.20 -9.42
C GLU A 74 -14.18 54.25 -8.25
N GLU A 75 -14.99 54.27 -7.18
CA GLU A 75 -14.96 53.28 -6.10
C GLU A 75 -15.30 51.88 -6.63
N PHE A 76 -16.28 51.80 -7.54
CA PHE A 76 -16.64 50.59 -8.28
C PHE A 76 -15.73 50.35 -9.50
N SER A 77 -14.42 50.53 -9.34
CA SER A 77 -13.46 50.26 -10.41
C SER A 77 -13.43 48.76 -10.75
N MET A 78 -14.24 48.38 -11.75
CA MET A 78 -14.25 47.05 -12.38
C MET A 78 -12.85 46.57 -12.77
N LEU A 79 -11.93 47.50 -13.02
CA LEU A 79 -10.53 47.23 -13.32
C LEU A 79 -9.82 46.46 -12.19
N LYS A 80 -10.03 46.87 -10.92
CA LYS A 80 -9.46 46.17 -9.76
C LYS A 80 -10.02 44.75 -9.61
N VAL A 81 -11.31 44.56 -9.87
CA VAL A 81 -11.96 43.23 -9.85
C VAL A 81 -11.38 42.35 -10.94
N TRP A 82 -11.21 42.87 -12.16
CA TRP A 82 -10.61 42.13 -13.27
C TRP A 82 -9.15 41.75 -13.03
N GLU A 83 -8.36 42.62 -12.40
CA GLU A 83 -6.98 42.30 -11.99
C GLU A 83 -6.95 41.15 -10.97
N GLN A 84 -7.82 41.17 -9.96
CA GLN A 84 -7.93 40.10 -8.97
C GLN A 84 -8.38 38.77 -9.61
N VAL A 85 -9.37 38.81 -10.50
CA VAL A 85 -9.82 37.63 -11.26
C VAL A 85 -8.68 37.09 -12.12
N GLY A 86 -7.95 37.97 -12.81
CA GLY A 86 -6.78 37.59 -13.60
C GLY A 86 -5.68 36.92 -12.77
N LYS A 87 -5.43 37.42 -11.55
CA LYS A 87 -4.49 36.80 -10.59
C LYS A 87 -4.97 35.41 -10.17
N ARG A 88 -6.24 35.28 -9.75
CA ARG A 88 -6.82 33.99 -9.36
C ARG A 88 -6.80 32.96 -10.50
N ILE A 89 -7.04 33.37 -11.75
CA ILE A 89 -6.94 32.48 -12.91
C ILE A 89 -5.50 31.97 -13.10
N LYS A 90 -4.48 32.82 -12.89
CA LYS A 90 -3.08 32.39 -12.98
C LYS A 90 -2.74 31.39 -11.87
N GLU A 91 -3.15 31.66 -10.64
CA GLU A 91 -2.96 30.76 -9.50
C GLU A 91 -3.65 29.41 -9.76
N CYS A 92 -4.90 29.43 -10.21
CA CYS A 92 -5.67 28.21 -10.49
C CYS A 92 -5.05 27.40 -11.66
N LYS A 93 -4.45 28.06 -12.67
CA LYS A 93 -3.69 27.39 -13.72
C LYS A 93 -2.40 26.73 -13.20
N GLN A 94 -1.69 27.40 -12.29
CA GLN A 94 -0.49 26.85 -11.66
C GLN A 94 -0.82 25.65 -10.76
N GLU A 95 -1.87 25.77 -9.96
CA GLU A 95 -2.36 24.70 -9.09
C GLU A 95 -2.82 23.49 -9.90
N LYS A 96 -3.59 23.72 -10.99
CA LYS A 96 -3.96 22.65 -11.93
C LYS A 96 -2.72 21.94 -12.49
N LYS A 97 -1.70 22.69 -12.91
CA LYS A 97 -0.47 22.09 -13.43
C LYS A 97 0.20 21.21 -12.37
N LYS A 98 0.36 21.74 -11.16
CA LYS A 98 0.95 21.00 -10.03
C LYS A 98 0.18 19.71 -9.72
N LEU A 99 -1.14 19.75 -9.68
CA LEU A 99 -1.98 18.57 -9.44
C LEU A 99 -1.86 17.53 -10.56
N VAL A 100 -1.66 17.95 -11.80
CA VAL A 100 -1.40 17.03 -12.92
C VAL A 100 -0.04 16.35 -12.76
N ASP A 101 1.00 17.13 -12.45
CA ASP A 101 2.36 16.60 -12.24
C ASP A 101 2.37 15.59 -11.05
N GLU A 102 1.67 15.90 -9.96
CA GLU A 102 1.51 15.00 -8.80
C GLU A 102 0.71 13.73 -9.15
N LEU A 103 -0.32 13.84 -9.99
CA LEU A 103 -1.10 12.69 -10.44
C LEU A 103 -0.28 11.76 -11.35
N GLU A 104 0.56 12.33 -12.22
CA GLU A 104 1.47 11.55 -13.09
C GLU A 104 2.52 10.83 -12.24
N ALA A 105 3.15 11.51 -11.29
CA ALA A 105 4.10 10.88 -10.37
C ALA A 105 3.45 9.73 -9.57
N SER A 106 2.23 9.94 -9.05
CA SER A 106 1.50 8.90 -8.32
C SER A 106 1.12 7.70 -9.20
N ARG A 107 0.88 7.91 -10.51
CA ARG A 107 0.66 6.81 -11.45
C ARG A 107 1.92 5.99 -11.68
N GLU A 108 3.06 6.64 -11.89
CA GLU A 108 4.35 5.96 -12.06
C GLU A 108 4.72 5.16 -10.80
N GLU A 109 4.49 5.71 -9.61
CA GLU A 109 4.68 5.00 -8.34
C GLU A 109 3.78 3.77 -8.25
N ASN A 110 2.49 3.89 -8.60
CA ASN A 110 1.57 2.74 -8.61
C ASN A 110 1.98 1.66 -9.60
N GLU A 111 2.40 2.03 -10.82
CA GLU A 111 2.88 1.07 -11.82
C GLU A 111 4.13 0.33 -11.33
N SER A 112 5.06 1.05 -10.69
CA SER A 112 6.24 0.45 -10.04
C SER A 112 5.85 -0.51 -8.92
N CYS A 113 4.89 -0.15 -8.07
CA CYS A 113 4.38 -1.03 -7.02
C CYS A 113 3.73 -2.30 -7.59
N TRP A 114 2.93 -2.19 -8.65
CA TRP A 114 2.33 -3.37 -9.31
C TRP A 114 3.39 -4.30 -9.89
N SER A 115 4.39 -3.73 -10.57
CA SER A 115 5.52 -4.51 -11.07
C SER A 115 6.27 -5.25 -9.96
N GLN A 116 6.47 -4.62 -8.80
CA GLN A 116 7.09 -5.27 -7.64
C GLN A 116 6.21 -6.38 -7.04
N ILE A 117 4.89 -6.22 -7.05
CA ILE A 117 3.96 -7.25 -6.58
C ILE A 117 4.04 -8.47 -7.49
N GLU A 118 3.99 -8.29 -8.81
CA GLU A 118 4.11 -9.40 -9.78
C GLU A 118 5.43 -10.16 -9.61
N ASP A 119 6.54 -9.44 -9.45
CA ASP A 119 7.87 -10.04 -9.19
C ASP A 119 7.91 -10.85 -7.90
N LEU A 120 7.23 -10.38 -6.84
CA LEU A 120 7.17 -11.07 -5.56
C LEU A 120 6.27 -12.30 -5.63
N GLU A 121 5.12 -12.19 -6.29
CA GLU A 121 4.20 -13.32 -6.51
C GLU A 121 4.91 -14.45 -7.25
N ALA A 122 5.59 -14.15 -8.36
CA ALA A 122 6.38 -15.14 -9.11
C ALA A 122 7.45 -15.81 -8.22
N LYS A 123 8.21 -15.03 -7.44
CA LYS A 123 9.22 -15.58 -6.50
C LYS A 123 8.61 -16.46 -5.42
N TYR A 124 7.41 -16.16 -4.94
CA TYR A 124 6.73 -16.98 -3.93
C TYR A 124 6.17 -18.26 -4.54
N GLU A 125 5.62 -18.22 -5.75
CA GLU A 125 5.17 -19.40 -6.48
C GLU A 125 6.33 -20.39 -6.72
N ASP A 126 7.48 -19.90 -7.19
CA ASP A 126 8.68 -20.73 -7.38
C ASP A 126 9.14 -21.40 -6.08
N LYS A 127 9.20 -20.62 -4.98
CA LYS A 127 9.58 -21.16 -3.66
C LYS A 127 8.59 -22.20 -3.16
N LEU A 128 7.29 -21.97 -3.35
CA LEU A 128 6.25 -22.92 -2.96
C LEU A 128 6.38 -24.22 -3.76
N ALA A 129 6.63 -24.14 -5.08
CA ALA A 129 6.83 -25.31 -5.92
C ALA A 129 8.02 -26.17 -5.44
N ILE A 130 9.15 -25.52 -5.11
CA ILE A 130 10.34 -26.20 -4.56
C ILE A 130 10.01 -26.89 -3.24
N ILE A 131 9.37 -26.18 -2.29
CA ILE A 131 9.01 -26.74 -0.98
C ILE A 131 8.06 -27.94 -1.11
N ILE A 132 7.10 -27.87 -2.04
CA ILE A 132 6.17 -28.98 -2.29
C ILE A 132 6.93 -30.21 -2.81
N GLU A 133 7.86 -30.01 -3.73
CA GLU A 133 8.66 -31.09 -4.30
C GLU A 133 9.60 -31.72 -3.26
N ASP A 134 10.27 -30.92 -2.46
CA ASP A 134 11.16 -31.41 -1.39
C ASP A 134 10.36 -32.17 -0.33
N LYS A 135 9.18 -31.66 0.04
CA LYS A 135 8.26 -32.37 0.94
C LYS A 135 7.85 -33.72 0.36
N ARG A 136 7.58 -33.81 -0.94
CA ARG A 136 7.23 -35.07 -1.61
C ARG A 136 8.37 -36.08 -1.51
N LYS A 137 9.60 -35.66 -1.83
CA LYS A 137 10.80 -36.51 -1.72
C LYS A 137 11.01 -37.02 -0.30
N LEU A 138 10.94 -36.14 0.69
CA LEU A 138 11.08 -36.53 2.10
C LEU A 138 10.00 -37.53 2.55
N VAL A 139 8.76 -37.39 2.05
CA VAL A 139 7.70 -38.35 2.34
C VAL A 139 8.02 -39.73 1.74
N ASP A 140 8.55 -39.78 0.53
CA ASP A 140 8.90 -41.06 -0.10
C ASP A 140 10.14 -41.71 0.56
N GLU A 141 11.14 -40.92 0.93
CA GLU A 141 12.28 -41.38 1.74
C GLU A 141 11.82 -41.94 3.10
N LEU A 142 10.87 -41.29 3.77
CA LEU A 142 10.29 -41.79 5.02
C LEU A 142 9.55 -43.11 4.83
N LYS A 143 8.84 -43.31 3.71
CA LYS A 143 8.22 -44.60 3.39
C LYS A 143 9.28 -45.69 3.20
N ALA A 144 10.35 -45.39 2.46
CA ALA A 144 11.45 -46.33 2.25
C ALA A 144 12.11 -46.74 3.57
N CYS A 145 12.47 -45.77 4.43
CA CYS A 145 13.02 -46.04 5.75
C CYS A 145 12.10 -46.89 6.64
N ARG A 146 10.78 -46.69 6.56
CA ARG A 146 9.81 -47.53 7.30
C ARG A 146 9.81 -48.98 6.79
N SER A 147 9.84 -49.16 5.48
CA SER A 147 9.91 -50.50 4.87
C SER A 147 11.21 -51.22 5.23
N GLU A 148 12.35 -50.52 5.18
CA GLU A 148 13.63 -51.08 5.61
C GLU A 148 13.63 -51.46 7.09
N LYS A 149 13.07 -50.60 7.95
CA LYS A 149 12.94 -50.89 9.38
C LYS A 149 12.12 -52.16 9.63
N GLU A 150 11.02 -52.37 8.91
CA GLU A 150 10.21 -53.58 9.07
C GLU A 150 10.94 -54.82 8.57
N CYS A 151 11.68 -54.70 7.46
CA CYS A 151 12.54 -55.78 6.96
C CYS A 151 13.59 -56.19 8.00
N TYR A 152 14.32 -55.22 8.58
CA TYR A 152 15.30 -55.50 9.63
C TYR A 152 14.69 -56.11 10.89
N LYS A 153 13.46 -55.70 11.23
CA LYS A 153 12.74 -56.28 12.36
C LYS A 153 12.42 -57.76 12.10
N THR A 154 11.90 -58.10 10.92
CA THR A 154 11.67 -59.50 10.52
C THR A 154 12.96 -60.31 10.52
N GLN A 155 14.04 -59.78 9.93
CA GLN A 155 15.34 -60.46 9.92
C GLN A 155 15.87 -60.73 11.34
N ASN A 156 15.66 -59.80 12.27
CA ASN A 156 16.07 -59.98 13.66
C ASN A 156 15.20 -61.02 14.39
N GLU A 157 13.91 -61.11 14.07
CA GLU A 157 13.02 -62.15 14.59
C GLU A 157 13.43 -63.53 14.08
N ASP A 158 13.74 -63.65 12.78
CA ASP A 158 14.23 -64.89 12.17
C ASP A 158 15.57 -65.34 12.78
N LEU A 159 16.51 -64.40 12.98
CA LEU A 159 17.80 -64.69 13.61
C LEU A 159 17.63 -65.17 15.06
N LYS A 160 16.69 -64.60 15.81
CA LYS A 160 16.38 -65.07 17.18
C LYS A 160 15.81 -66.48 17.17
N ALA A 161 14.94 -66.80 16.22
CA ALA A 161 14.39 -68.15 16.07
C ALA A 161 15.51 -69.15 15.74
N MET A 162 16.37 -68.85 14.77
CA MET A 162 17.53 -69.70 14.44
C MET A 162 18.47 -69.90 15.63
N TYR A 163 18.71 -68.84 16.41
CA TYR A 163 19.54 -68.94 17.61
C TYR A 163 18.92 -69.88 18.66
N GLN A 164 17.60 -69.81 18.85
CA GLN A 164 16.89 -70.71 19.75
C GLN A 164 16.96 -72.16 19.26
N ASP A 165 16.72 -72.42 17.97
CA ASP A 165 16.81 -73.76 17.38
C ASP A 165 18.19 -74.38 17.58
N ILE A 166 19.26 -73.58 17.37
CA ILE A 166 20.64 -74.03 17.58
C ILE A 166 20.89 -74.37 19.05
N ASN A 167 20.39 -73.56 20.00
CA ASN A 167 20.54 -73.85 21.42
C ASN A 167 19.83 -75.15 21.80
N ASP A 168 18.61 -75.37 21.29
CA ASP A 168 17.85 -76.60 21.54
C ASP A 168 18.58 -77.82 20.95
N MET A 169 19.15 -77.69 19.75
CA MET A 169 19.99 -78.73 19.14
C MET A 169 21.22 -79.05 19.99
N ILE A 170 21.93 -78.02 20.49
CA ILE A 170 23.11 -78.19 21.36
C ILE A 170 22.69 -78.92 22.65
N GLU A 171 21.58 -78.54 23.26
CA GLU A 171 21.10 -79.19 24.49
C GLU A 171 20.76 -80.67 24.27
N ASN A 172 20.11 -81.00 23.15
CA ASN A 172 19.86 -82.38 22.75
C ASN A 172 21.15 -83.18 22.56
N VAL A 173 22.15 -82.62 21.86
CA VAL A 173 23.46 -83.27 21.67
C VAL A 173 24.18 -83.49 23.01
N ILE A 174 24.09 -82.53 23.93
CA ILE A 174 24.64 -82.67 25.28
C ILE A 174 23.96 -83.80 26.04
N GLN A 175 22.64 -83.92 25.95
CA GLN A 175 21.88 -85.01 26.57
C GLN A 175 22.25 -86.37 25.98
N GLU A 176 22.34 -86.48 24.65
CA GLU A 176 22.74 -87.70 23.96
C GLU A 176 24.15 -88.14 24.35
N LYS A 177 25.10 -87.20 24.40
CA LYS A 177 26.45 -87.45 24.89
C LYS A 177 26.46 -87.99 26.32
N ARG A 178 25.61 -87.46 27.23
CA ARG A 178 25.51 -87.97 28.61
C ARG A 178 25.04 -89.42 28.63
N LYS A 179 24.00 -89.76 27.85
CA LYS A 179 23.50 -91.14 27.74
C LYS A 179 24.60 -92.10 27.27
N LEU A 180 25.30 -91.74 26.19
CA LEU A 180 26.41 -92.56 25.67
C LEU A 180 27.55 -92.73 26.68
N VAL A 181 27.86 -91.69 27.46
CA VAL A 181 28.85 -91.78 28.55
C VAL A 181 28.41 -92.78 29.62
N ASP A 182 27.14 -92.76 30.01
CA ASP A 182 26.61 -93.68 31.01
C ASP A 182 26.52 -95.12 30.47
N GLU A 183 26.07 -95.32 29.23
CA GLU A 183 26.13 -96.61 28.54
C GLU A 183 27.56 -97.16 28.46
N ASN A 184 28.54 -96.31 28.15
CA ASN A 184 29.94 -96.70 28.13
C ASN A 184 30.44 -97.16 29.52
N LYS A 185 30.01 -96.51 30.60
CA LYS A 185 30.33 -96.95 31.97
C LYS A 185 29.74 -98.33 32.26
N ILE A 186 28.49 -98.57 31.88
CA ILE A 186 27.82 -99.86 32.05
C ILE A 186 28.57 -100.96 31.28
N CYS A 187 28.88 -100.74 30.00
CA CYS A 187 29.64 -101.70 29.19
C CYS A 187 31.00 -102.01 29.80
N LYS A 188 31.72 -101.00 30.32
CA LYS A 188 33.00 -101.21 31.01
C LYS A 188 32.87 -102.05 32.27
N MET A 189 31.79 -101.88 33.04
CA MET A 189 31.51 -102.73 34.20
C MET A 189 31.23 -104.18 33.77
N GLN A 190 30.39 -104.36 32.76
CA GLN A 190 30.09 -105.70 32.21
C GLN A 190 31.34 -106.42 31.69
N ILE A 191 32.26 -105.70 31.03
CA ILE A 191 33.55 -106.27 30.59
C ILE A 191 34.36 -106.75 31.80
N LYS A 192 34.49 -105.93 32.86
CA LYS A 192 35.21 -106.32 34.07
C LYS A 192 34.58 -107.54 34.76
N ASP A 193 33.25 -107.59 34.83
CA ASP A 193 32.54 -108.72 35.43
C ASP A 193 32.79 -110.02 34.63
N LEU A 194 32.82 -109.93 33.29
CA LEU A 194 33.14 -111.06 32.41
C LEU A 194 34.61 -111.49 32.52
N GLU A 195 35.55 -110.55 32.58
CA GLU A 195 36.98 -110.82 32.80
C GLU A 195 37.19 -111.58 34.12
N ALA A 196 36.57 -111.11 35.22
CA ALA A 196 36.64 -111.78 36.51
C ALA A 196 36.03 -113.20 36.49
N ALA A 197 34.94 -113.41 35.75
CA ALA A 197 34.33 -114.73 35.61
C ALA A 197 35.24 -115.71 34.83
N LEU A 198 35.93 -115.22 33.80
CA LEU A 198 36.91 -116.01 33.03
C LEU A 198 38.11 -116.42 33.88
N ASP A 199 38.63 -115.53 34.72
CA ASP A 199 39.75 -115.84 35.62
C ASP A 199 39.39 -116.97 36.62
N ILE A 200 38.18 -116.95 37.17
CA ILE A 200 37.68 -117.99 38.10
C ILE A 200 37.58 -119.36 37.40
N ASP A 201 37.06 -119.40 36.17
CA ASP A 201 36.95 -120.66 35.41
C ASP A 201 38.34 -121.18 34.99
N GLY A 202 39.28 -120.28 34.70
CA GLY A 202 40.69 -120.60 34.47
C GLY A 202 41.35 -121.26 35.68
N GLU A 203 41.21 -120.68 36.87
CA GLU A 203 41.74 -121.23 38.12
C GLU A 203 41.08 -122.57 38.50
N ALA A 204 39.75 -122.68 38.33
CA ALA A 204 39.02 -123.92 38.57
C ALA A 204 39.45 -125.04 37.61
N SER A 205 39.78 -124.70 36.35
CA SER A 205 40.29 -125.66 35.37
C SER A 205 41.72 -126.12 35.72
N GLU A 206 42.62 -125.21 36.11
CA GLU A 206 43.98 -125.56 36.54
C GLU A 206 44.01 -126.42 37.79
N GLU A 207 43.16 -126.15 38.79
CA GLU A 207 43.11 -126.95 40.01
C GLU A 207 42.58 -128.37 39.74
N LYS A 208 41.71 -128.52 38.74
CA LYS A 208 41.20 -129.83 38.28
C LYS A 208 42.27 -130.63 37.54
N TYR A 209 43.16 -129.98 36.77
CA TYR A 209 44.30 -130.63 36.12
C TYR A 209 45.43 -131.01 37.09
N LYS A 210 45.61 -130.29 38.21
CA LYS A 210 46.60 -130.64 39.24
C LYS A 210 46.18 -131.79 40.18
N LYS A 211 44.90 -132.19 40.15
CA LYS A 211 44.34 -133.31 40.96
C LYS A 211 44.15 -134.61 40.17
N CYS A 212 44.50 -134.65 38.88
CA CYS A 212 44.62 -135.88 38.08
C CYS A 212 46.08 -136.31 38.00
#